data_AF-A0A4W5N9E3-F1
#
_entry.id   AF-A0A4W5N9E3-F1
#
_cell.length_a   1.000
_cell.length_b   1.000
_cell.length_c   1.000
_cell.angle_alpha   90.00
_cell.angle_beta   90.00
_cell.angle_gamma   90.00
#
_symmetry.space_group_name_H-M   'P 1'
#
loop_
_entity.id
_entity.type
_entity.pdbx_description
1 polymer ?
#
loop_
_entity_poly.entity_id
_entity_poly.type
_entity_poly.pdbx_seq_one_letter_code
_entity_poly.pdbx_strand_id
1 'polypeptide(L)'
;LSRAQSSTLSSLLSGDPVAMMARAQQMVDMLSEENRLLKQEMVVCSDKVNKLQKLETEITLVSEAYENLAKSSTKREALEKTMRNKLELEVRRLHDFNRDLRERMETANKQLAAKECEGSEDNRKTISQLLTQNKETVREKEKLEIELNALRSTTDDQRRHIEIRDQALNNAQAKVVKLEEELKKKQVYVEKVERMQQALAQLQAACEKREQLEHRLRTRLERELESLRMQQRQGGSQSSSSGQEYSATALMEHLREKEERILALEADMTKWEQKYLEESVMRQFALDAAASVATQRDTLSSVISHSPSSSYEQQLSVEARIQKEEEEILMANRRCLDMESRIKNLHAQIIEKDAMIKVLHQRSRKDPNKDRDAQAIMRPSKSLMSIANTGGSGLLSHSLGLSSSPITEERKDSSWKGSLGVLLGPEYRTDSLRTESISSSPSPVLPLTGGHSKTGSRDSCTQTDKSQSQGQEASSKPSTPALQSMTLPSRLSSPSPVYIPDRIAGTVGQGKLPALGLCYSILHSIRFWSTLHISVVCCGHK
;
A
#
# COMPACT_ATOMS: atom_id res chain seq x y z
N LEU A 1 -140.50 28.76 -95.41
CA LEU A 1 -141.92 28.62 -95.02
C LEU A 1 -142.48 30.02 -94.75
N SER A 2 -143.05 30.65 -95.77
CA SER A 2 -143.61 32.01 -95.68
C SER A 2 -145.10 31.97 -95.27
N ARG A 3 -145.69 33.14 -95.01
CA ARG A 3 -147.15 33.39 -95.04
C ARG A 3 -147.99 32.92 -93.84
N ALA A 4 -147.42 32.36 -92.77
CA ALA A 4 -148.17 31.88 -91.60
C ALA A 4 -148.13 32.79 -90.33
N GLN A 5 -147.27 33.81 -90.27
CA GLN A 5 -147.12 34.69 -89.09
C GLN A 5 -147.49 36.16 -89.36
N SER A 6 -148.01 36.48 -90.56
CA SER A 6 -148.35 37.85 -90.98
C SER A 6 -149.73 38.34 -90.47
N SER A 7 -150.37 37.59 -89.58
CA SER A 7 -151.81 37.69 -89.28
C SER A 7 -152.15 37.87 -87.79
N THR A 8 -151.16 37.97 -86.89
CA THR A 8 -151.41 37.84 -85.43
C THR A 8 -150.79 38.92 -84.54
N LEU A 9 -150.11 39.93 -85.11
CA LEU A 9 -149.69 41.15 -84.38
C LEU A 9 -150.23 42.46 -84.97
N SER A 10 -150.77 42.42 -86.19
CA SER A 10 -151.49 43.51 -86.85
C SER A 10 -152.76 43.98 -86.09
N SER A 11 -153.15 43.26 -85.03
CA SER A 11 -154.37 43.49 -84.24
C SER A 11 -154.16 44.29 -82.94
N LEU A 12 -152.94 44.71 -82.60
CA LEU A 12 -152.65 45.43 -81.34
C LEU A 12 -152.72 46.96 -81.44
N LEU A 13 -152.89 47.49 -82.66
CA LEU A 13 -152.89 48.91 -83.00
C LEU A 13 -154.29 49.55 -83.09
N SER A 14 -155.37 48.80 -82.88
CA SER A 14 -156.72 49.33 -82.66
C SER A 14 -157.05 49.29 -81.16
N GLY A 15 -156.36 50.13 -80.41
CA GLY A 15 -156.56 50.33 -78.98
C GLY A 15 -156.16 51.75 -78.63
N ASP A 16 -156.81 52.31 -77.60
CA ASP A 16 -156.66 53.69 -77.13
C ASP A 16 -155.21 54.22 -77.22
N PRO A 17 -154.94 55.40 -77.83
CA PRO A 17 -153.60 56.00 -77.84
C PRO A 17 -152.98 56.15 -76.44
N VAL A 18 -153.78 56.33 -75.38
CA VAL A 18 -153.32 56.33 -73.98
C VAL A 18 -152.78 54.95 -73.60
N ALA A 19 -153.43 53.86 -74.02
CA ALA A 19 -152.98 52.49 -73.76
C ALA A 19 -151.78 52.05 -74.64
N MET A 20 -151.58 52.65 -75.81
CA MET A 20 -150.31 52.50 -76.55
C MET A 20 -149.17 53.29 -75.88
N MET A 21 -149.43 54.52 -75.44
CA MET A 21 -148.45 55.33 -74.70
C MET A 21 -148.04 54.67 -73.38
N ALA A 22 -148.98 54.11 -72.62
CA ALA A 22 -148.69 53.38 -71.39
C ALA A 22 -147.81 52.13 -71.62
N ARG A 23 -148.07 51.37 -72.70
CA ARG A 23 -147.24 50.21 -73.07
C ARG A 23 -145.84 50.61 -73.56
N ALA A 24 -145.72 51.74 -74.25
CA ALA A 24 -144.43 52.31 -74.64
C ALA A 24 -143.64 52.80 -73.40
N GLN A 25 -144.29 53.50 -72.47
CA GLN A 25 -143.69 53.94 -71.21
C GLN A 25 -143.20 52.74 -70.38
N GLN A 26 -144.04 51.73 -70.19
CA GLN A 26 -143.66 50.49 -69.49
C GLN A 26 -142.44 49.80 -70.13
N MET A 27 -142.34 49.82 -71.46
CA MET A 27 -141.18 49.28 -72.19
C MET A 27 -139.93 50.14 -71.98
N VAL A 28 -140.04 51.47 -71.97
CA VAL A 28 -138.95 52.39 -71.65
C VAL A 28 -138.48 52.21 -70.20
N ASP A 29 -139.41 52.05 -69.26
CA ASP A 29 -139.11 51.84 -67.84
C ASP A 29 -138.33 50.51 -67.65
N MET A 30 -138.81 49.41 -68.23
CA MET A 30 -138.10 48.11 -68.22
C MET A 30 -136.72 48.21 -68.86
N LEU A 31 -136.59 48.81 -70.05
CA LEU A 31 -135.31 49.00 -70.72
C LEU A 31 -134.37 49.91 -69.92
N SER A 32 -134.89 50.89 -69.18
CA SER A 32 -134.08 51.76 -68.31
C SER A 32 -133.54 51.01 -67.09
N GLU A 33 -134.34 50.10 -66.52
CA GLU A 33 -133.93 49.23 -65.41
C GLU A 33 -132.96 48.14 -65.86
N GLU A 34 -133.17 47.50 -67.01
CA GLU A 34 -132.19 46.62 -67.65
C GLU A 34 -130.88 47.37 -67.94
N ASN A 35 -130.94 48.61 -68.43
CA ASN A 35 -129.76 49.43 -68.66
C ASN A 35 -129.04 49.81 -67.35
N ARG A 36 -129.79 50.03 -66.25
CA ARG A 36 -129.26 50.26 -64.91
C ARG A 36 -128.56 49.02 -64.36
N LEU A 37 -129.19 47.85 -64.51
CA LEU A 37 -128.64 46.55 -64.11
C LEU A 37 -127.38 46.20 -64.91
N LEU A 38 -127.41 46.31 -66.24
CA LEU A 38 -126.25 46.09 -67.10
C LEU A 38 -125.07 47.02 -66.75
N LYS A 39 -125.34 48.31 -66.45
CA LYS A 39 -124.30 49.23 -65.94
C LYS A 39 -123.74 48.78 -64.59
N GLN A 40 -124.60 48.33 -63.68
CA GLN A 40 -124.19 47.80 -62.37
C GLN A 40 -123.34 46.53 -62.51
N GLU A 41 -123.70 45.61 -63.41
CA GLU A 41 -122.89 44.44 -63.76
C GLU A 41 -121.56 44.81 -64.40
N MET A 42 -121.53 45.81 -65.29
CA MET A 42 -120.30 46.32 -65.92
C MET A 42 -119.32 46.86 -64.86
N VAL A 43 -119.82 47.60 -63.86
CA VAL A 43 -119.02 48.05 -62.70
C VAL A 43 -118.53 46.87 -61.86
N VAL A 44 -119.40 45.89 -61.55
CA VAL A 44 -119.02 44.68 -60.80
C VAL A 44 -117.98 43.85 -61.55
N CYS A 45 -118.02 43.80 -62.88
CA CYS A 45 -117.01 43.16 -63.72
C CYS A 45 -115.69 43.94 -63.76
N SER A 46 -115.74 45.28 -63.84
CA SER A 46 -114.55 46.14 -63.69
C SER A 46 -113.86 45.91 -62.33
N ASP A 47 -114.62 45.86 -61.23
CA ASP A 47 -114.09 45.53 -59.90
C ASP A 47 -113.50 44.13 -59.79
N LYS A 48 -114.05 43.13 -60.51
CA LYS A 48 -113.46 41.80 -60.60
C LYS A 48 -112.13 41.83 -61.33
N VAL A 49 -112.02 42.55 -62.45
CA VAL A 49 -110.76 42.72 -63.20
C VAL A 49 -109.72 43.46 -62.34
N ASN A 50 -110.10 44.54 -61.66
CA ASN A 50 -109.22 45.28 -60.74
C ASN A 50 -108.72 44.43 -59.56
N LYS A 51 -109.50 43.43 -59.12
CA LYS A 51 -109.09 42.46 -58.09
C LYS A 51 -108.19 41.36 -58.65
N LEU A 52 -108.50 40.83 -59.84
CA LEU A 52 -107.65 39.86 -60.53
C LEU A 52 -106.27 40.43 -60.82
N GLN A 53 -106.18 41.65 -61.38
CA GLN A 53 -104.90 42.29 -61.67
C GLN A 53 -104.04 42.51 -60.42
N LYS A 54 -104.65 42.80 -59.26
CA LYS A 54 -103.94 42.88 -57.97
C LYS A 54 -103.40 41.51 -57.55
N LEU A 55 -104.23 40.47 -57.59
CA LEU A 55 -103.81 39.11 -57.28
C LEU A 55 -102.70 38.62 -58.24
N GLU A 56 -102.76 38.98 -59.52
CA GLU A 56 -101.69 38.73 -60.50
C GLU A 56 -100.38 39.40 -60.09
N THR A 57 -100.40 40.68 -59.68
CA THR A 57 -99.20 41.38 -59.18
C THR A 57 -98.68 40.83 -57.85
N GLU A 58 -99.56 40.34 -56.98
CA GLU A 58 -99.16 39.65 -55.74
C GLU A 58 -98.52 38.30 -56.06
N ILE A 59 -99.05 37.54 -57.02
CA ILE A 59 -98.47 36.28 -57.49
C ILE A 59 -97.08 36.48 -58.11
N THR A 60 -96.86 37.53 -58.92
CA THR A 60 -95.53 37.81 -59.48
C THR A 60 -94.53 38.21 -58.40
N LEU A 61 -94.89 39.11 -57.48
CA LEU A 61 -94.04 39.52 -56.36
C LEU A 61 -93.67 38.34 -55.43
N VAL A 62 -94.64 37.47 -55.13
CA VAL A 62 -94.42 36.25 -54.35
C VAL A 62 -93.51 35.26 -55.10
N SER A 63 -93.68 35.12 -56.42
CA SER A 63 -92.82 34.26 -57.25
C SER A 63 -91.38 34.77 -57.31
N GLU A 64 -91.18 36.08 -57.46
CA GLU A 64 -89.85 36.71 -57.40
C GLU A 64 -89.22 36.55 -56.01
N ALA A 65 -89.99 36.67 -54.93
CA ALA A 65 -89.50 36.45 -53.57
C ALA A 65 -89.06 34.98 -53.36
N TYR A 66 -89.83 34.00 -53.83
CA TYR A 66 -89.44 32.58 -53.79
C TYR A 66 -88.19 32.28 -54.62
N GLU A 67 -88.11 32.81 -55.84
CA GLU A 67 -86.93 32.66 -56.72
C GLU A 67 -85.67 33.28 -56.08
N ASN A 68 -85.78 34.46 -55.48
CA ASN A 68 -84.67 35.10 -54.77
C ASN A 68 -84.28 34.32 -53.51
N LEU A 69 -85.25 33.77 -52.77
CA LEU A 69 -84.99 32.90 -51.63
C LEU A 69 -84.25 31.62 -52.04
N ALA A 70 -84.67 30.94 -53.11
CA ALA A 70 -84.01 29.75 -53.65
C ALA A 70 -82.58 30.04 -54.14
N LYS A 71 -82.38 31.17 -54.84
CA LYS A 71 -81.06 31.67 -55.24
C LYS A 71 -80.18 32.07 -54.05
N SER A 72 -80.77 32.48 -52.91
CA SER A 72 -80.02 32.71 -51.67
C SER A 72 -79.64 31.39 -50.97
N SER A 73 -80.50 30.38 -51.02
CA SER A 73 -80.27 29.10 -50.36
C SER A 73 -79.18 28.29 -51.04
N THR A 74 -79.28 28.12 -52.36
CA THR A 74 -78.24 27.46 -53.18
C THR A 74 -76.86 28.11 -53.02
N LYS A 75 -76.78 29.44 -52.90
CA LYS A 75 -75.53 30.14 -52.55
C LYS A 75 -75.02 29.80 -51.15
N ARG A 76 -75.91 29.77 -50.15
CA ARG A 76 -75.59 29.39 -48.76
C ARG A 76 -75.05 27.96 -48.68
N GLU A 77 -75.73 27.02 -49.33
CA GLU A 77 -75.37 25.60 -49.42
C GLU A 77 -74.03 25.40 -50.13
N ALA A 78 -73.75 26.13 -51.21
CA ALA A 78 -72.47 26.09 -51.91
C ALA A 78 -71.31 26.62 -51.03
N LEU A 79 -71.53 27.69 -50.27
CA LEU A 79 -70.54 28.21 -49.31
C LEU A 79 -70.33 27.24 -48.14
N GLU A 80 -71.39 26.68 -47.58
CA GLU A 80 -71.32 25.70 -46.49
C GLU A 80 -70.59 24.43 -46.93
N LYS A 81 -70.90 23.90 -48.12
CA LYS A 81 -70.18 22.77 -48.74
C LYS A 81 -68.70 23.10 -48.95
N THR A 82 -68.38 24.31 -49.39
CA THR A 82 -66.99 24.76 -49.56
C THR A 82 -66.24 24.84 -48.22
N MET A 83 -66.91 25.34 -47.17
CA MET A 83 -66.33 25.43 -45.82
C MET A 83 -66.13 24.04 -45.19
N ARG A 84 -67.15 23.15 -45.28
CA ARG A 84 -67.08 21.76 -44.83
C ARG A 84 -65.94 21.02 -45.53
N ASN A 85 -65.84 21.08 -46.86
CA ASN A 85 -64.76 20.46 -47.62
C ASN A 85 -63.37 20.92 -47.17
N LYS A 86 -63.19 22.23 -46.88
CA LYS A 86 -61.92 22.77 -46.37
C LYS A 86 -61.56 22.22 -44.98
N LEU A 87 -62.53 22.14 -44.08
CA LEU A 87 -62.33 21.59 -42.73
C LEU A 87 -62.00 20.09 -42.79
N GLU A 88 -62.70 19.31 -43.61
CA GLU A 88 -62.40 17.89 -43.78
C GLU A 88 -61.01 17.64 -44.40
N LEU A 89 -60.58 18.48 -45.35
CA LEU A 89 -59.25 18.42 -45.93
C LEU A 89 -58.16 18.67 -44.88
N GLU A 90 -58.35 19.67 -44.02
CA GLU A 90 -57.40 19.98 -42.94
C GLU A 90 -57.40 18.90 -41.85
N VAL A 91 -58.57 18.34 -41.49
CA VAL A 91 -58.66 17.18 -40.58
C VAL A 91 -57.90 15.98 -41.14
N ARG A 92 -58.06 15.67 -42.43
CA ARG A 92 -57.30 14.60 -43.10
C ARG A 92 -55.80 14.88 -43.08
N ARG A 93 -55.36 16.07 -43.52
CA ARG A 93 -53.96 16.51 -43.50
C ARG A 93 -53.31 16.43 -42.12
N LEU A 94 -54.03 16.85 -41.07
CA LEU A 94 -53.58 16.76 -39.68
C LEU A 94 -53.52 15.31 -39.19
N HIS A 95 -54.45 14.44 -39.61
CA HIS A 95 -54.44 13.02 -39.26
C HIS A 95 -53.24 12.30 -39.91
N ASP A 96 -52.99 12.56 -41.19
CA ASP A 96 -51.80 12.06 -41.91
C ASP A 96 -50.51 12.51 -41.23
N PHE A 97 -50.36 13.82 -40.96
CA PHE A 97 -49.19 14.35 -40.26
C PHE A 97 -48.98 13.73 -38.86
N ASN A 98 -50.07 13.45 -38.13
CA ASN A 98 -50.00 12.76 -36.84
C ASN A 98 -49.60 11.28 -36.97
N ARG A 99 -50.03 10.57 -38.02
CA ARG A 99 -49.57 9.21 -38.31
C ARG A 99 -48.08 9.21 -38.60
N ASP A 100 -47.63 10.05 -39.54
CA ASP A 100 -46.23 10.14 -39.93
C ASP A 100 -45.30 10.53 -38.76
N LEU A 101 -45.79 11.29 -37.77
CA LEU A 101 -45.07 11.59 -36.53
C LEU A 101 -44.99 10.40 -35.59
N ARG A 102 -46.07 9.61 -35.44
CA ARG A 102 -46.07 8.38 -34.64
C ARG A 102 -45.12 7.34 -35.23
N GLU A 103 -45.12 7.16 -36.56
CA GLU A 103 -44.22 6.25 -37.25
C GLU A 103 -42.74 6.65 -37.08
N ARG A 104 -42.44 7.96 -37.14
CA ARG A 104 -41.09 8.49 -36.84
C ARG A 104 -40.68 8.32 -35.37
N MET A 105 -41.62 8.48 -34.43
CA MET A 105 -41.36 8.20 -33.00
C MET A 105 -41.14 6.70 -32.74
N GLU A 106 -41.94 5.84 -33.37
CA GLU A 106 -41.84 4.38 -33.20
C GLU A 106 -40.55 3.83 -33.82
N THR A 107 -40.15 4.32 -35.01
CA THR A 107 -38.86 3.96 -35.62
C THR A 107 -37.67 4.47 -34.82
N ALA A 108 -37.72 5.68 -34.26
CA ALA A 108 -36.70 6.18 -33.34
C ALA A 108 -36.60 5.31 -32.08
N ASN A 109 -37.72 4.95 -31.46
CA ASN A 109 -37.75 4.06 -30.28
C ASN A 109 -37.22 2.66 -30.60
N LYS A 110 -37.53 2.09 -31.76
CA LYS A 110 -36.96 0.81 -32.22
C LYS A 110 -35.44 0.89 -32.39
N GLN A 111 -34.91 2.00 -32.92
CA GLN A 111 -33.46 2.20 -33.02
C GLN A 111 -32.76 2.38 -31.67
N LEU A 112 -33.41 3.01 -30.69
CA LEU A 112 -32.89 3.12 -29.32
C LEU A 112 -32.84 1.73 -28.64
N ALA A 113 -33.95 0.99 -28.67
CA ALA A 113 -34.02 -0.36 -28.08
C ALA A 113 -33.02 -1.35 -28.73
N ALA A 114 -32.78 -1.24 -30.04
CA ALA A 114 -31.76 -2.02 -30.73
C ALA A 114 -30.35 -1.71 -30.21
N LYS A 115 -29.98 -0.43 -30.10
CA LYS A 115 -28.67 0.02 -29.59
C LYS A 115 -28.45 -0.35 -28.12
N GLU A 116 -29.49 -0.30 -27.29
CA GLU A 116 -29.43 -0.75 -25.90
C GLU A 116 -29.19 -2.27 -25.81
N CYS A 117 -29.80 -3.05 -26.71
CA CYS A 117 -29.59 -4.50 -26.80
C CYS A 117 -28.16 -4.85 -27.25
N GLU A 118 -27.68 -4.24 -28.35
CA GLU A 118 -26.31 -4.42 -28.87
C GLU A 118 -25.25 -3.98 -27.86
N GLY A 119 -25.43 -2.84 -27.20
CA GLY A 119 -24.52 -2.37 -26.15
C GLY A 119 -24.51 -3.30 -24.93
N SER A 120 -25.66 -3.87 -24.55
CA SER A 120 -25.75 -4.86 -23.46
C SER A 120 -25.04 -6.18 -23.82
N GLU A 121 -25.23 -6.65 -25.06
CA GLU A 121 -24.53 -7.78 -25.66
C GLU A 121 -23.00 -7.63 -25.61
N ASP A 122 -22.47 -6.50 -26.05
CA ASP A 122 -21.02 -6.28 -26.14
C ASP A 122 -20.37 -6.02 -24.78
N ASN A 123 -21.08 -5.37 -23.85
CA ASN A 123 -20.69 -5.33 -22.44
C ASN A 123 -20.64 -6.75 -21.85
N ARG A 124 -21.63 -7.61 -22.13
CA ARG A 124 -21.65 -9.01 -21.68
C ARG A 124 -20.50 -9.84 -22.25
N LYS A 125 -20.15 -9.65 -23.52
CA LYS A 125 -18.98 -10.29 -24.17
C LYS A 125 -17.69 -9.83 -23.48
N THR A 126 -17.51 -8.53 -23.29
CA THR A 126 -16.35 -7.91 -22.64
C THR A 126 -16.15 -8.40 -21.20
N ILE A 127 -17.22 -8.44 -20.39
CA ILE A 127 -17.19 -8.98 -19.03
C ILE A 127 -16.80 -10.46 -19.03
N SER A 128 -17.31 -11.24 -19.98
CA SER A 128 -16.98 -12.67 -20.11
C SER A 128 -15.51 -12.90 -20.50
N GLN A 129 -14.95 -12.04 -21.35
CA GLN A 129 -13.52 -12.07 -21.71
C GLN A 129 -12.64 -11.71 -20.51
N LEU A 130 -12.96 -10.62 -19.79
CA LEU A 130 -12.25 -10.21 -18.58
C LEU A 130 -12.30 -11.27 -17.47
N LEU A 131 -13.45 -11.93 -17.27
CA LEU A 131 -13.58 -13.06 -16.34
C LEU A 131 -12.75 -14.29 -16.76
N THR A 132 -12.52 -14.48 -18.06
CA THR A 132 -11.70 -15.57 -18.59
C THR A 132 -10.22 -15.27 -18.38
N GLN A 133 -9.77 -14.07 -18.74
CA GLN A 133 -8.41 -13.58 -18.48
C GLN A 133 -8.08 -13.58 -16.98
N ASN A 134 -8.99 -13.09 -16.12
CA ASN A 134 -8.78 -13.08 -14.68
C ASN A 134 -8.58 -14.50 -14.11
N LYS A 135 -9.36 -15.49 -14.56
CA LYS A 135 -9.15 -16.91 -14.20
C LYS A 135 -7.82 -17.46 -14.71
N GLU A 136 -7.33 -16.99 -15.85
CA GLU A 136 -6.03 -17.38 -16.40
C GLU A 136 -4.87 -16.80 -15.57
N THR A 137 -4.90 -15.50 -15.29
CA THR A 137 -3.93 -14.84 -14.39
C THR A 137 -3.92 -15.44 -12.98
N VAL A 138 -5.08 -15.86 -12.45
CA VAL A 138 -5.14 -16.55 -11.15
C VAL A 138 -4.43 -17.91 -11.21
N ARG A 139 -4.67 -18.74 -12.23
CA ARG A 139 -3.96 -20.03 -12.38
C ARG A 139 -2.45 -19.85 -12.60
N GLU A 140 -2.05 -18.82 -13.34
CA GLU A 140 -0.64 -18.49 -13.53
C GLU A 140 0.02 -18.05 -12.22
N LYS A 141 -0.66 -17.20 -11.43
CA LYS A 141 -0.21 -16.85 -10.07
C LYS A 141 -0.08 -18.08 -9.19
N GLU A 142 -1.09 -18.95 -9.15
CA GLU A 142 -1.07 -20.19 -8.36
C GLU A 142 0.12 -21.10 -8.75
N LYS A 143 0.38 -21.25 -10.05
CA LYS A 143 1.54 -22.00 -10.57
C LYS A 143 2.87 -21.38 -10.12
N LEU A 144 3.03 -20.06 -10.27
CA LEU A 144 4.23 -19.34 -9.83
C LEU A 144 4.41 -19.38 -8.30
N GLU A 145 3.33 -19.37 -7.54
CA GLU A 145 3.35 -19.48 -6.07
C GLU A 145 3.78 -20.88 -5.61
N ILE A 146 3.37 -21.94 -6.32
CA ILE A 146 3.86 -23.31 -6.12
C ILE A 146 5.36 -23.41 -6.46
N GLU A 147 5.80 -22.87 -7.60
CA GLU A 147 7.21 -22.88 -8.02
C GLU A 147 8.11 -22.12 -7.04
N LEU A 148 7.66 -20.95 -6.56
CA LEU A 148 8.36 -20.14 -5.56
C LEU A 148 8.48 -20.89 -4.22
N ASN A 149 7.42 -21.58 -3.78
CA ASN A 149 7.45 -22.39 -2.56
C ASN A 149 8.36 -23.63 -2.69
N ALA A 150 8.40 -24.27 -3.86
CA ALA A 150 9.35 -25.36 -4.12
C ALA A 150 10.81 -24.86 -4.06
N LEU A 151 11.11 -23.72 -4.71
CA LEU A 151 12.44 -23.10 -4.65
C LEU A 151 12.85 -22.72 -3.22
N ARG A 152 11.92 -22.19 -2.41
CA ARG A 152 12.16 -21.95 -0.97
C ARG A 152 12.55 -23.24 -0.24
N SER A 153 11.77 -24.32 -0.40
CA SER A 153 12.10 -25.61 0.23
C SER A 153 13.51 -26.08 -0.12
N THR A 154 13.88 -26.06 -1.41
CA THR A 154 15.24 -26.47 -1.83
C THR A 154 16.34 -25.56 -1.29
N THR A 155 16.05 -24.27 -1.07
CA THR A 155 17.00 -23.32 -0.46
C THR A 155 17.20 -23.62 1.03
N ASP A 156 16.12 -23.93 1.76
CA ASP A 156 16.18 -24.27 3.18
C ASP A 156 16.72 -25.69 3.43
N ASP A 157 16.57 -26.61 2.48
CA ASP A 157 17.30 -27.89 2.43
C ASP A 157 18.81 -27.67 2.26
N GLN A 158 19.21 -26.83 1.30
CA GLN A 158 20.62 -26.47 1.09
C GLN A 158 21.23 -25.81 2.33
N ARG A 159 20.50 -24.92 3.02
CA ARG A 159 20.91 -24.31 4.29
C ARG A 159 21.13 -25.36 5.39
N ARG A 160 20.18 -26.27 5.59
CA ARG A 160 20.33 -27.38 6.55
C ARG A 160 21.53 -28.28 6.20
N HIS A 161 21.77 -28.52 4.91
CA HIS A 161 22.96 -29.26 4.47
C HIS A 161 24.28 -28.48 4.64
N ILE A 162 24.28 -27.15 4.73
CA ILE A 162 25.45 -26.34 5.09
C ILE A 162 25.68 -26.43 6.60
N GLU A 163 24.65 -26.15 7.41
CA GLU A 163 24.70 -26.22 8.87
C GLU A 163 25.20 -27.57 9.40
N ILE A 164 24.73 -28.69 8.82
CA ILE A 164 25.20 -30.05 9.17
C ILE A 164 26.70 -30.24 8.85
N ARG A 165 27.20 -29.65 7.74
CA ARG A 165 28.62 -29.72 7.37
C ARG A 165 29.48 -28.85 8.27
N ASP A 166 29.03 -27.63 8.57
CA ASP A 166 29.75 -26.70 9.46
C ASP A 166 29.84 -27.29 10.87
N GLN A 167 28.77 -27.92 11.37
CA GLN A 167 28.79 -28.61 12.66
C GLN A 167 29.71 -29.84 12.66
N ALA A 168 29.81 -30.56 11.53
CA ALA A 168 30.78 -31.66 11.38
C ALA A 168 32.23 -31.17 11.32
N LEU A 169 32.49 -30.04 10.64
CA LEU A 169 33.80 -29.39 10.58
C LEU A 169 34.22 -28.87 11.96
N ASN A 170 33.34 -28.18 12.69
CA ASN A 170 33.57 -27.73 14.06
C ASN A 170 33.89 -28.91 14.99
N ASN A 171 33.17 -30.03 14.85
CA ASN A 171 33.43 -31.26 15.62
C ASN A 171 34.81 -31.88 15.29
N ALA A 172 35.21 -31.87 14.01
CA ALA A 172 36.52 -32.34 13.58
C ALA A 172 37.67 -31.44 14.08
N GLN A 173 37.53 -30.12 13.95
CA GLN A 173 38.49 -29.14 14.48
C GLN A 173 38.66 -29.29 16.00
N ALA A 174 37.56 -29.40 16.76
CA ALA A 174 37.60 -29.62 18.20
C ALA A 174 38.25 -30.95 18.62
N LYS A 175 38.28 -31.96 17.74
CA LYS A 175 39.05 -33.20 17.94
C LYS A 175 40.54 -33.00 17.62
N VAL A 176 40.87 -32.29 16.54
CA VAL A 176 42.26 -31.97 16.17
C VAL A 176 42.95 -31.19 17.28
N VAL A 177 42.34 -30.11 17.81
CA VAL A 177 42.91 -29.31 18.91
C VAL A 177 43.21 -30.16 20.14
N LYS A 178 42.31 -31.08 20.52
CA LYS A 178 42.54 -32.02 21.65
C LYS A 178 43.68 -32.99 21.40
N LEU A 179 43.80 -33.52 20.18
CA LEU A 179 44.90 -34.40 19.79
C LEU A 179 46.24 -33.65 19.73
N GLU A 180 46.25 -32.39 19.31
CA GLU A 180 47.43 -31.53 19.39
C GLU A 180 47.84 -31.25 20.84
N GLU A 181 46.90 -30.97 21.73
CA GLU A 181 47.20 -30.83 23.17
C GLU A 181 47.78 -32.12 23.75
N GLU A 182 47.23 -33.28 23.40
CA GLU A 182 47.79 -34.57 23.80
C GLU A 182 49.19 -34.80 23.22
N LEU A 183 49.43 -34.40 21.97
CA LEU A 183 50.74 -34.49 21.33
C LEU A 183 51.75 -33.57 22.04
N LYS A 184 51.37 -32.33 22.35
CA LYS A 184 52.18 -31.37 23.14
C LYS A 184 52.50 -31.95 24.53
N LYS A 185 51.51 -32.55 25.21
CA LYS A 185 51.72 -33.25 26.50
C LYS A 185 52.69 -34.44 26.35
N LYS A 186 52.55 -35.26 25.30
CA LYS A 186 53.44 -36.39 24.99
C LYS A 186 54.88 -35.94 24.66
N GLN A 187 55.05 -34.84 23.92
CA GLN A 187 56.35 -34.27 23.58
C GLN A 187 57.17 -33.89 24.82
N VAL A 188 56.55 -33.28 25.84
CA VAL A 188 57.22 -32.93 27.10
C VAL A 188 57.74 -34.17 27.85
N TYR A 189 57.06 -35.33 27.73
CA TYR A 189 57.57 -36.60 28.25
C TYR A 189 58.75 -37.14 27.44
N VAL A 190 58.73 -37.01 26.10
CA VAL A 190 59.86 -37.40 25.23
C VAL A 190 61.10 -36.58 25.59
N GLU A 191 61.01 -35.26 25.65
CA GLU A 191 62.14 -34.40 26.05
C GLU A 191 62.65 -34.72 27.47
N LYS A 192 61.77 -35.13 28.40
CA LYS A 192 62.19 -35.56 29.73
C LYS A 192 62.99 -36.85 29.69
N VAL A 193 62.60 -37.81 28.84
CA VAL A 193 63.35 -39.05 28.61
C VAL A 193 64.69 -38.75 27.93
N GLU A 194 64.72 -37.89 26.91
CA GLU A 194 65.96 -37.45 26.25
C GLU A 194 66.93 -36.78 27.23
N ARG A 195 66.45 -35.86 28.07
CA ARG A 195 67.26 -35.22 29.12
C ARG A 195 67.78 -36.24 30.16
N MET A 196 66.99 -37.27 30.50
CA MET A 196 67.46 -38.37 31.35
C MET A 196 68.49 -39.26 30.65
N GLN A 197 68.33 -39.56 29.36
CA GLN A 197 69.30 -40.32 28.57
C GLN A 197 70.63 -39.56 28.41
N GLN A 198 70.58 -38.24 28.19
CA GLN A 198 71.76 -37.37 28.15
C GLN A 198 72.50 -37.39 29.49
N ALA A 199 71.79 -37.28 30.62
CA ALA A 199 72.39 -37.37 31.95
C ALA A 199 73.02 -38.75 32.22
N LEU A 200 72.36 -39.85 31.81
CA LEU A 200 72.91 -41.20 31.91
C LEU A 200 74.17 -41.39 31.05
N ALA A 201 74.19 -40.87 29.82
CA ALA A 201 75.38 -40.90 28.96
C ALA A 201 76.55 -40.08 29.54
N GLN A 202 76.27 -38.93 30.15
CA GLN A 202 77.27 -38.13 30.87
C GLN A 202 77.83 -38.87 32.09
N LEU A 203 76.98 -39.54 32.88
CA LEU A 203 77.38 -40.37 34.02
C LEU A 203 78.23 -41.57 33.56
N GLN A 204 77.84 -42.27 32.48
CA GLN A 204 78.62 -43.37 31.92
C GLN A 204 80.01 -42.89 31.47
N ALA A 205 80.09 -41.80 30.70
CA ALA A 205 81.35 -41.22 30.25
C ALA A 205 82.22 -40.71 31.42
N ALA A 206 81.64 -40.37 32.57
CA ALA A 206 82.36 -40.06 33.80
C ALA A 206 82.91 -41.32 34.50
N CYS A 207 82.13 -42.42 34.54
CA CYS A 207 82.59 -43.72 35.04
C CYS A 207 83.73 -44.29 34.18
N GLU A 208 83.60 -44.26 32.86
CA GLU A 208 84.66 -44.69 31.92
C GLU A 208 85.96 -43.89 32.13
N LYS A 209 85.88 -42.57 32.33
CA LYS A 209 87.05 -41.73 32.66
C LYS A 209 87.67 -42.07 34.01
N ARG A 210 86.85 -42.37 35.03
CA ARG A 210 87.31 -42.82 36.35
C ARG A 210 88.02 -44.16 36.24
N GLU A 211 87.47 -45.12 35.51
CA GLU A 211 88.05 -46.45 35.31
C GLU A 211 89.35 -46.40 34.48
N GLN A 212 89.42 -45.52 33.47
CA GLN A 212 90.69 -45.23 32.79
C GLN A 212 91.74 -44.62 33.71
N LEU A 213 91.36 -43.71 34.62
CA LEU A 213 92.28 -43.14 35.61
C LEU A 213 92.76 -44.22 36.59
N GLU A 214 91.84 -45.03 37.12
CA GLU A 214 92.14 -46.13 38.02
C GLU A 214 93.06 -47.16 37.37
N HIS A 215 92.78 -47.57 36.13
CA HIS A 215 93.65 -48.48 35.38
C HIS A 215 95.06 -47.91 35.21
N ARG A 216 95.20 -46.63 34.81
CA ARG A 216 96.50 -45.95 34.72
C ARG A 216 97.24 -45.91 36.07
N LEU A 217 96.53 -45.70 37.18
CA LEU A 217 97.10 -45.71 38.53
C LEU A 217 97.55 -47.12 38.94
N ARG A 218 96.74 -48.16 38.68
CA ARG A 218 97.12 -49.57 38.89
C ARG A 218 98.39 -49.91 38.10
N THR A 219 98.43 -49.65 36.79
CA THR A 219 99.63 -49.94 35.97
C THR A 219 100.83 -49.07 36.34
N ARG A 220 100.64 -47.89 36.95
CA ARG A 220 101.74 -47.10 37.50
C ARG A 220 102.31 -47.76 38.76
N LEU A 221 101.45 -48.09 39.72
CA LEU A 221 101.84 -48.76 40.97
C LEU A 221 102.45 -50.15 40.71
N GLU A 222 101.98 -50.90 39.73
CA GLU A 222 102.58 -52.16 39.28
C GLU A 222 104.03 -51.97 38.80
N ARG A 223 104.31 -50.92 38.02
CA ARG A 223 105.68 -50.59 37.58
C ARG A 223 106.56 -50.08 38.72
N GLU A 224 106.02 -49.30 39.65
CA GLU A 224 106.74 -48.82 40.84
C GLU A 224 107.08 -50.00 41.77
N LEU A 225 106.15 -50.94 41.99
CA LEU A 225 106.39 -52.18 42.73
C LEU A 225 107.41 -53.09 42.05
N GLU A 226 107.37 -53.24 40.72
CA GLU A 226 108.36 -54.06 40.01
C GLU A 226 109.74 -53.39 39.99
N SER A 227 109.80 -52.06 39.92
CA SER A 227 111.04 -51.30 40.08
C SER A 227 111.64 -51.48 41.47
N LEU A 228 110.82 -51.43 42.52
CA LEU A 228 111.25 -51.70 43.91
C LEU A 228 111.69 -53.15 44.11
N ARG A 229 111.05 -54.13 43.45
CA ARG A 229 111.50 -55.53 43.45
C ARG A 229 112.84 -55.70 42.73
N MET A 230 113.03 -55.05 41.58
CA MET A 230 114.32 -55.05 40.87
C MET A 230 115.42 -54.41 41.72
N GLN A 231 115.12 -53.29 42.39
CA GLN A 231 116.02 -52.63 43.34
C GLN A 231 116.35 -53.55 44.53
N GLN A 232 115.38 -54.27 45.09
CA GLN A 232 115.61 -55.27 46.14
C GLN A 232 116.43 -56.47 45.65
N ARG A 233 116.28 -56.86 44.37
CA ARG A 233 117.07 -57.93 43.73
C ARG A 233 118.52 -57.53 43.41
N GLN A 234 118.83 -56.24 43.35
CA GLN A 234 120.18 -55.72 43.12
C GLN A 234 120.85 -55.17 44.39
N GLY A 235 120.08 -54.63 45.34
CA GLY A 235 120.54 -54.14 46.65
C GLY A 235 120.67 -55.22 47.72
N GLY A 236 120.88 -56.48 47.33
CA GLY A 236 120.87 -57.66 48.22
C GLY A 236 122.19 -57.95 48.94
N SER A 237 123.01 -56.94 49.28
CA SER A 237 124.23 -57.14 50.08
C SER A 237 124.67 -55.87 50.79
N GLN A 238 125.32 -56.05 51.95
CA GLN A 238 125.72 -55.05 52.95
C GLN A 238 124.55 -54.28 53.58
N SER A 239 124.25 -54.27 54.89
CA SER A 239 124.73 -54.85 56.16
C SER A 239 124.76 -53.73 57.22
N SER A 240 124.59 -54.08 58.50
CA SER A 240 125.17 -53.38 59.67
C SER A 240 125.06 -51.84 59.71
N SER A 241 124.05 -51.23 60.36
CA SER A 241 123.88 -51.10 61.84
C SER A 241 124.64 -49.94 62.50
N SER A 242 124.08 -49.44 63.60
CA SER A 242 124.70 -48.58 64.65
C SER A 242 125.16 -47.16 64.26
N GLY A 243 125.12 -46.24 65.24
CA GLY A 243 125.19 -44.79 65.04
C GLY A 243 123.80 -44.17 65.23
N GLN A 244 123.41 -43.53 66.35
CA GLN A 244 124.19 -42.66 67.26
C GLN A 244 124.89 -41.53 66.48
N GLU A 245 124.58 -40.24 66.68
CA GLU A 245 123.79 -39.59 67.74
C GLU A 245 122.93 -38.45 67.17
N TYR A 246 121.64 -38.39 67.52
CA TYR A 246 120.85 -37.16 67.39
C TYR A 246 121.22 -36.22 68.54
N SER A 247 122.23 -35.39 68.33
CA SER A 247 122.61 -34.35 69.28
C SER A 247 121.46 -33.36 69.50
N ALA A 248 121.42 -32.72 70.67
CA ALA A 248 120.32 -31.83 71.05
C ALA A 248 120.10 -30.68 70.05
N THR A 249 121.13 -30.27 69.30
CA THR A 249 121.01 -29.29 68.21
C THR A 249 120.13 -29.79 67.06
N ALA A 250 120.30 -31.04 66.61
CA ALA A 250 119.46 -31.60 65.55
C ALA A 250 118.00 -31.79 65.99
N LEU A 251 117.76 -32.03 67.28
CA LEU A 251 116.41 -32.04 67.85
C LEU A 251 115.80 -30.63 67.89
N MET A 252 116.58 -29.60 68.26
CA MET A 252 116.15 -28.20 68.20
C MET A 252 115.90 -27.73 66.76
N GLU A 253 116.73 -28.14 65.79
CA GLU A 253 116.51 -27.85 64.37
C GLU A 253 115.22 -28.48 63.85
N HIS A 254 114.96 -29.76 64.15
CA HIS A 254 113.68 -30.39 63.84
C HIS A 254 112.49 -29.72 64.57
N LEU A 255 112.66 -29.24 65.80
CA LEU A 255 111.61 -28.50 66.52
C LEU A 255 111.32 -27.16 65.80
N ARG A 256 112.37 -26.42 65.44
CA ARG A 256 112.29 -25.18 64.65
C ARG A 256 111.66 -25.41 63.27
N GLU A 257 111.97 -26.52 62.60
CA GLU A 257 111.30 -26.95 61.37
C GLU A 257 109.81 -27.25 61.59
N LYS A 258 109.43 -27.83 62.74
CA LYS A 258 108.00 -28.02 63.07
C LYS A 258 107.31 -26.70 63.37
N GLU A 259 107.97 -25.75 64.05
CA GLU A 259 107.45 -24.40 64.28
C GLU A 259 107.26 -23.64 62.96
N GLU A 260 108.25 -23.64 62.06
CA GLU A 260 108.11 -23.09 60.70
C GLU A 260 107.02 -23.80 59.90
N ARG A 261 106.85 -25.12 60.07
CA ARG A 261 105.77 -25.88 59.43
C ARG A 261 104.39 -25.56 60.00
N ILE A 262 104.28 -25.31 61.30
CA ILE A 262 103.05 -24.88 61.97
C ILE A 262 102.67 -23.48 61.48
N LEU A 263 103.60 -22.51 61.54
CA LEU A 263 103.38 -21.14 61.04
C LEU A 263 102.98 -21.11 59.56
N ALA A 264 103.58 -21.97 58.72
CA ALA A 264 103.19 -22.09 57.31
C ALA A 264 101.78 -22.68 57.14
N LEU A 265 101.38 -23.64 57.98
CA LEU A 265 100.03 -24.21 57.97
C LEU A 265 98.98 -23.26 58.54
N GLU A 266 99.32 -22.44 59.52
CA GLU A 266 98.47 -21.36 60.06
C GLU A 266 98.28 -20.24 59.03
N ALA A 267 99.33 -19.90 58.28
CA ALA A 267 99.26 -18.96 57.16
C ALA A 267 98.42 -19.50 55.98
N ASP A 268 98.52 -20.80 55.65
CA ASP A 268 97.62 -21.41 54.66
C ASP A 268 96.18 -21.54 55.19
N MET A 269 95.98 -21.86 56.48
CA MET A 269 94.65 -21.93 57.12
C MET A 269 93.92 -20.58 57.01
N THR A 270 94.53 -19.51 57.52
CA THR A 270 93.95 -18.15 57.48
C THR A 270 93.69 -17.67 56.05
N LYS A 271 94.55 -18.03 55.09
CA LYS A 271 94.37 -17.78 53.66
C LYS A 271 93.19 -18.56 53.04
N TRP A 272 92.93 -19.79 53.49
CA TRP A 272 91.75 -20.56 53.07
C TRP A 272 90.47 -20.08 53.76
N GLU A 273 90.53 -19.63 55.01
CA GLU A 273 89.42 -18.97 55.71
C GLU A 273 89.03 -17.65 55.01
N GLN A 274 90.00 -16.79 54.73
CA GLN A 274 89.83 -15.57 53.94
C GLN A 274 89.16 -15.86 52.59
N LYS A 275 89.67 -16.85 51.85
CA LYS A 275 89.13 -17.24 50.55
C LYS A 275 87.73 -17.87 50.62
N TYR A 276 87.43 -18.61 51.69
CA TYR A 276 86.09 -19.13 51.94
C TYR A 276 85.10 -17.99 52.24
N LEU A 277 85.51 -17.00 53.03
CA LEU A 277 84.72 -15.79 53.29
C LEU A 277 84.45 -15.01 52.00
N GLU A 278 85.48 -14.74 51.19
CA GLU A 278 85.33 -14.12 49.85
C GLU A 278 84.36 -14.90 48.95
N GLU A 279 84.48 -16.22 48.88
CA GLU A 279 83.58 -17.06 48.08
C GLU A 279 82.16 -17.10 48.64
N SER A 280 81.99 -17.04 49.97
CA SER A 280 80.68 -16.92 50.63
C SER A 280 80.00 -15.59 50.33
N VAL A 281 80.75 -14.48 50.32
CA VAL A 281 80.24 -13.15 49.95
C VAL A 281 79.86 -13.10 48.48
N MET A 282 80.66 -13.72 47.59
CA MET A 282 80.28 -13.86 46.17
C MET A 282 79.01 -14.72 45.99
N ARG A 283 78.86 -15.83 46.73
CA ARG A 283 77.63 -16.63 46.71
C ARG A 283 76.43 -15.86 47.24
N GLN A 284 76.58 -15.13 48.34
CA GLN A 284 75.51 -14.31 48.91
C GLN A 284 75.10 -13.21 47.94
N PHE A 285 76.05 -12.47 47.36
CA PHE A 285 75.77 -11.47 46.33
C PHE A 285 75.10 -12.06 45.08
N ALA A 286 75.50 -13.26 44.63
CA ALA A 286 74.84 -13.96 43.54
C ALA A 286 73.42 -14.43 43.89
N LEU A 287 73.19 -14.82 45.14
CA LEU A 287 71.87 -15.22 45.66
C LEU A 287 70.95 -13.99 45.80
N ASP A 288 71.44 -12.87 46.33
CA ASP A 288 70.72 -11.61 46.44
C ASP A 288 70.47 -10.96 45.06
N ALA A 289 71.40 -11.13 44.12
CA ALA A 289 71.17 -10.80 42.71
C ALA A 289 70.08 -11.69 42.09
N ALA A 290 70.08 -13.00 42.36
CA ALA A 290 69.04 -13.91 41.90
C ALA A 290 67.67 -13.60 42.56
N ALA A 291 67.65 -13.23 43.85
CA ALA A 291 66.44 -12.88 44.59
C ALA A 291 65.88 -11.51 44.19
N SER A 292 66.74 -10.53 43.90
CA SER A 292 66.32 -9.24 43.32
C SER A 292 65.84 -9.40 41.88
N VAL A 293 66.45 -10.27 41.07
CA VAL A 293 65.94 -10.64 39.74
C VAL A 293 64.65 -11.48 39.81
N ALA A 294 64.45 -12.28 40.86
CA ALA A 294 63.20 -13.02 41.10
C ALA A 294 62.08 -12.08 41.54
N THR A 295 62.32 -11.20 42.51
CA THR A 295 61.33 -10.18 42.95
C THR A 295 61.10 -9.10 41.89
N GLN A 296 62.08 -8.76 41.05
CA GLN A 296 61.84 -8.02 39.82
C GLN A 296 60.99 -8.83 38.84
N ARG A 297 61.18 -10.14 38.69
CA ARG A 297 60.27 -10.98 37.88
C ARG A 297 58.87 -11.11 38.47
N ASP A 298 58.68 -11.12 39.78
CA ASP A 298 57.34 -11.21 40.39
C ASP A 298 56.63 -9.85 40.38
N THR A 299 57.34 -8.75 40.61
CA THR A 299 56.78 -7.40 40.42
C THR A 299 56.53 -7.11 38.94
N LEU A 300 57.45 -7.46 38.03
CA LEU A 300 57.18 -7.38 36.59
C LEU A 300 56.11 -8.38 36.14
N SER A 301 55.99 -9.58 36.71
CA SER A 301 54.89 -10.50 36.37
C SER A 301 53.55 -9.96 36.86
N SER A 302 53.51 -9.32 38.03
CA SER A 302 52.32 -8.61 38.52
C SER A 302 51.96 -7.39 37.66
N VAL A 303 52.96 -6.61 37.20
CA VAL A 303 52.77 -5.41 36.37
C VAL A 303 52.56 -5.71 34.87
N ILE A 304 53.08 -6.83 34.36
CA ILE A 304 52.87 -7.32 32.98
C ILE A 304 51.58 -8.16 32.90
N SER A 305 51.12 -8.76 34.00
CA SER A 305 49.76 -9.32 34.10
C SER A 305 48.69 -8.24 34.29
N HIS A 306 49.06 -7.01 34.64
CA HIS A 306 48.15 -5.87 34.81
C HIS A 306 48.66 -4.59 34.12
N SER A 307 48.55 -4.56 32.79
CA SER A 307 48.89 -3.41 31.93
C SER A 307 48.35 -2.05 32.44
N PRO A 308 49.19 -1.14 32.96
CA PRO A 308 48.76 0.03 33.72
C PRO A 308 48.35 1.23 32.83
N SER A 309 47.61 0.97 31.74
CA SER A 309 47.11 2.03 30.85
C SER A 309 45.80 1.70 30.10
N SER A 310 45.18 0.52 30.32
CA SER A 310 43.93 0.13 29.63
C SER A 310 42.70 0.04 30.55
N SER A 311 42.88 0.02 31.87
CA SER A 311 41.81 -0.19 32.86
C SER A 311 40.59 0.75 32.67
N TYR A 312 40.81 2.06 32.56
CA TYR A 312 39.69 3.02 32.43
C TYR A 312 38.94 2.88 31.09
N GLU A 313 39.62 2.74 29.95
CA GLU A 313 38.94 2.53 28.67
C GLU A 313 38.26 1.16 28.58
N GLN A 314 38.89 0.11 29.11
CA GLN A 314 38.32 -1.23 29.07
C GLN A 314 37.12 -1.34 30.02
N GLN A 315 37.16 -0.68 31.18
CA GLN A 315 36.02 -0.57 32.07
C GLN A 315 34.90 0.28 31.43
N LEU A 316 35.19 1.48 30.90
CA LEU A 316 34.18 2.25 30.15
C LEU A 316 33.62 1.49 28.94
N SER A 317 34.40 0.63 28.29
CA SER A 317 33.95 -0.21 27.17
C SER A 317 33.08 -1.39 27.63
N VAL A 318 33.32 -1.93 28.83
CA VAL A 318 32.46 -2.94 29.46
C VAL A 318 31.17 -2.28 29.97
N GLU A 319 31.24 -1.16 30.69
CA GLU A 319 30.07 -0.37 31.09
C GLU A 319 29.24 0.08 29.87
N ALA A 320 29.86 0.55 28.78
CA ALA A 320 29.15 0.93 27.56
C ALA A 320 28.56 -0.27 26.80
N ARG A 321 29.17 -1.47 26.88
CA ARG A 321 28.55 -2.71 26.40
C ARG A 321 27.35 -3.10 27.23
N ILE A 322 27.45 -3.02 28.56
CA ILE A 322 26.36 -3.31 29.50
C ILE A 322 25.21 -2.33 29.27
N GLN A 323 25.46 -1.01 29.21
CA GLN A 323 24.42 -0.01 28.93
C GLN A 323 23.75 -0.22 27.56
N LYS A 324 24.51 -0.62 26.53
CA LYS A 324 23.96 -0.95 25.21
C LYS A 324 23.14 -2.24 25.23
N GLU A 325 23.54 -3.24 26.01
CA GLU A 325 22.77 -4.47 26.22
C GLU A 325 21.50 -4.21 27.04
N GLU A 326 21.55 -3.34 28.05
CA GLU A 326 20.39 -2.84 28.79
C GLU A 326 19.43 -2.04 27.89
N GLU A 327 19.93 -1.17 27.00
CA GLU A 327 19.10 -0.46 26.03
C GLU A 327 18.46 -1.43 25.01
N GLU A 328 19.20 -2.42 24.51
CA GLU A 328 18.67 -3.47 23.63
C GLU A 328 17.63 -4.35 24.34
N ILE A 329 17.82 -4.66 25.62
CA ILE A 329 16.85 -5.36 26.48
C ILE A 329 15.60 -4.50 26.71
N LEU A 330 15.74 -3.21 27.01
CA LEU A 330 14.60 -2.29 27.16
C LEU A 330 13.82 -2.15 25.84
N MET A 331 14.52 -2.07 24.70
CA MET A 331 13.92 -2.04 23.36
C MET A 331 13.31 -3.39 22.95
N ALA A 332 13.84 -4.52 23.42
CA ALA A 332 13.20 -5.83 23.28
C ALA A 332 11.93 -5.93 24.14
N ASN A 333 12.00 -5.55 25.41
CA ASN A 333 10.89 -5.58 26.36
C ASN A 333 9.75 -4.64 25.89
N ARG A 334 10.08 -3.46 25.34
CA ARG A 334 9.07 -2.58 24.74
C ARG A 334 8.38 -3.21 23.53
N ARG A 335 9.12 -3.89 22.64
CA ARG A 335 8.53 -4.66 21.53
C ARG A 335 7.63 -5.80 22.04
N CYS A 336 8.01 -6.47 23.14
CA CYS A 336 7.17 -7.47 23.79
C CYS A 336 5.85 -6.88 24.31
N LEU A 337 5.88 -5.73 24.99
CA LEU A 337 4.67 -5.04 25.49
C LEU A 337 3.75 -4.58 24.35
N ASP A 338 4.30 -4.00 23.28
CA ASP A 338 3.53 -3.62 22.09
C ASP A 338 2.91 -4.86 21.41
N MET A 339 3.61 -6.00 21.34
CA MET A 339 3.05 -7.27 20.85
C MET A 339 2.00 -7.86 21.79
N GLU A 340 2.19 -7.80 23.11
CA GLU A 340 1.22 -8.28 24.09
C GLU A 340 -0.08 -7.47 24.03
N SER A 341 0.03 -6.14 23.88
CA SER A 341 -1.10 -5.24 23.60
C SER A 341 -1.82 -5.62 22.31
N ARG A 342 -1.08 -5.91 21.23
CA ARG A 342 -1.66 -6.38 19.96
C ARG A 342 -2.36 -7.74 20.12
N ILE A 343 -1.80 -8.67 20.89
CA ILE A 343 -2.40 -9.98 21.18
C ILE A 343 -3.69 -9.83 22.00
N LYS A 344 -3.74 -8.94 22.99
CA LYS A 344 -4.94 -8.61 23.77
C LYS A 344 -6.04 -8.00 22.89
N ASN A 345 -5.69 -7.07 22.01
CA ASN A 345 -6.62 -6.48 21.04
C ASN A 345 -7.17 -7.51 20.04
N LEU A 346 -6.33 -8.43 19.55
CA LEU A 346 -6.77 -9.51 18.67
C LEU A 346 -7.68 -10.52 19.40
N HIS A 347 -7.42 -10.85 20.66
CA HIS A 347 -8.33 -11.67 21.47
C HIS A 347 -9.69 -10.99 21.66
N ALA A 348 -9.72 -9.68 21.95
CA ALA A 348 -10.96 -8.93 22.07
C ALA A 348 -11.77 -8.96 20.76
N GLN A 349 -11.11 -8.79 19.60
CA GLN A 349 -11.75 -8.91 18.29
C GLN A 349 -12.26 -10.33 18.01
N ILE A 350 -11.51 -11.38 18.37
CA ILE A 350 -11.97 -12.77 18.24
C ILE A 350 -13.24 -13.00 19.07
N ILE A 351 -13.27 -12.52 20.32
CA ILE A 351 -14.45 -12.63 21.20
C ILE A 351 -15.65 -11.87 20.62
N GLU A 352 -15.45 -10.68 20.04
CA GLU A 352 -16.48 -9.92 19.35
C GLU A 352 -17.01 -10.66 18.11
N LYS A 353 -16.12 -11.23 17.28
CA LYS A 353 -16.50 -12.02 16.11
C LYS A 353 -17.24 -13.29 16.51
N ASP A 354 -16.82 -13.99 17.56
CA ASP A 354 -17.52 -15.15 18.09
C ASP A 354 -18.92 -14.79 18.62
N ALA A 355 -19.06 -13.64 19.29
CA ALA A 355 -20.38 -13.14 19.72
C ALA A 355 -21.27 -12.80 18.51
N MET A 356 -20.72 -12.15 17.49
CA MET A 356 -21.41 -11.86 16.23
C MET A 356 -21.81 -13.13 15.49
N ILE A 357 -20.94 -14.13 15.42
CA ILE A 357 -21.20 -15.46 14.85
C ILE A 357 -22.30 -16.18 15.63
N LYS A 358 -22.31 -16.11 16.97
CA LYS A 358 -23.38 -16.67 17.81
C LYS A 358 -24.73 -15.99 17.56
N VAL A 359 -24.76 -14.65 17.46
CA VAL A 359 -25.99 -13.90 17.12
C VAL A 359 -26.48 -14.21 15.70
N LEU A 360 -25.58 -14.31 14.72
CA LEU A 360 -25.93 -14.70 13.35
C LEU A 360 -26.44 -16.14 13.27
N HIS A 361 -25.84 -17.08 14.00
CA HIS A 361 -26.36 -18.45 14.10
C HIS A 361 -27.71 -18.52 14.82
N GLN A 362 -27.90 -17.74 15.90
CA GLN A 362 -29.19 -17.66 16.60
C GLN A 362 -30.28 -17.08 15.70
N ARG A 363 -29.97 -16.06 14.89
CA ARG A 363 -30.90 -15.48 13.91
C ARG A 363 -31.12 -16.40 12.71
N SER A 364 -30.11 -17.14 12.28
CA SER A 364 -30.19 -18.11 11.17
C SER A 364 -30.95 -19.38 11.56
N ARG A 365 -30.92 -19.80 12.83
CA ARG A 365 -31.77 -20.88 13.38
C ARG A 365 -33.14 -20.40 13.85
N LYS A 366 -33.43 -19.09 13.72
CA LYS A 366 -34.76 -18.51 13.95
C LYS A 366 -35.49 -18.35 12.63
N ASP A 367 -35.86 -19.49 12.05
CA ASP A 367 -36.79 -19.54 10.92
C ASP A 367 -38.10 -18.81 11.28
N PRO A 368 -38.71 -18.05 10.34
CA PRO A 368 -39.90 -17.23 10.62
C PRO A 368 -41.18 -18.04 10.90
N ASN A 369 -41.13 -19.37 10.81
CA ASN A 369 -42.30 -20.25 10.78
C ASN A 369 -42.68 -20.90 12.13
N LYS A 370 -42.14 -20.44 13.27
CA LYS A 370 -42.45 -21.07 14.59
C LYS A 370 -42.68 -20.11 15.77
N ASP A 371 -42.85 -18.82 15.51
CA ASP A 371 -42.98 -17.79 16.57
C ASP A 371 -44.42 -17.30 16.81
N ARG A 372 -45.41 -17.73 15.99
CA ARG A 372 -46.79 -17.22 16.05
C ARG A 372 -47.56 -17.64 17.32
N ASP A 373 -47.24 -18.80 17.88
CA ASP A 373 -47.97 -19.37 19.03
C ASP A 373 -47.34 -19.04 20.39
N ALA A 374 -46.12 -18.49 20.41
CA ALA A 374 -45.42 -18.09 21.63
C ALA A 374 -45.85 -16.71 22.17
N GLN A 375 -46.59 -15.93 21.38
CA GLN A 375 -46.85 -14.51 21.63
C GLN A 375 -48.14 -14.25 22.47
N ALA A 376 -48.58 -15.25 23.24
CA ALA A 376 -49.92 -15.32 23.83
C ALA A 376 -49.95 -15.42 25.39
N ILE A 377 -48.89 -14.99 26.10
CA ILE A 377 -48.87 -14.96 27.57
C ILE A 377 -48.64 -13.53 28.11
N MET A 378 -49.64 -13.05 28.83
CA MET A 378 -49.71 -11.82 29.64
C MET A 378 -48.78 -11.91 30.88
N ARG A 379 -48.35 -10.88 31.62
CA ARG A 379 -48.67 -9.42 31.75
C ARG A 379 -47.49 -8.76 32.55
N PRO A 380 -47.35 -7.42 32.64
CA PRO A 380 -46.26 -6.78 33.41
C PRO A 380 -46.66 -6.34 34.83
N SER A 381 -45.74 -6.39 35.82
CA SER A 381 -45.82 -5.61 37.08
C SER A 381 -44.53 -5.55 37.93
N LYS A 382 -44.12 -4.31 38.23
CA LYS A 382 -43.74 -3.72 39.55
C LYS A 382 -43.17 -4.61 40.68
N SER A 383 -42.04 -4.18 41.26
CA SER A 383 -41.97 -3.73 42.67
C SER A 383 -40.65 -3.02 43.03
N LEU A 384 -40.69 -2.05 43.94
CA LEU A 384 -39.53 -1.42 44.59
C LEU A 384 -39.25 -2.09 45.95
N MET A 385 -38.03 -1.97 46.47
CA MET A 385 -37.77 -2.03 47.91
C MET A 385 -36.74 -0.98 48.34
N SER A 386 -37.16 -0.10 49.25
CA SER A 386 -36.30 0.80 50.03
C SER A 386 -36.80 0.81 51.47
N ILE A 387 -35.96 0.44 52.43
CA ILE A 387 -36.11 0.78 53.86
C ILE A 387 -34.70 1.10 54.39
N ALA A 388 -34.61 2.04 55.32
CA ALA A 388 -33.39 2.36 56.04
C ALA A 388 -33.67 2.62 57.52
N ASN A 389 -32.58 2.64 58.29
CA ASN A 389 -32.33 3.51 59.46
C ASN A 389 -32.38 2.89 60.87
N THR A 390 -31.51 3.44 61.74
CA THR A 390 -31.34 3.25 63.20
C THR A 390 -30.84 1.87 63.68
N GLY A 391 -29.85 1.75 64.57
CA GLY A 391 -28.86 2.75 65.06
C GLY A 391 -28.12 2.28 66.34
N GLY A 392 -26.91 2.80 66.61
CA GLY A 392 -26.20 2.60 67.90
C GLY A 392 -24.67 2.67 67.86
N SER A 393 -24.10 3.79 68.35
CA SER A 393 -22.75 4.03 68.91
C SER A 393 -21.51 3.20 68.50
N GLY A 394 -20.40 3.86 68.07
CA GLY A 394 -19.15 3.15 67.73
C GLY A 394 -17.79 3.88 67.64
N LEU A 395 -17.73 5.23 67.71
CA LEU A 395 -16.50 6.07 67.81
C LEU A 395 -15.41 6.01 66.70
N LEU A 396 -15.06 7.22 66.18
CA LEU A 396 -13.79 7.61 65.52
C LEU A 396 -13.46 7.01 64.12
N SER A 397 -12.89 7.75 63.15
CA SER A 397 -12.58 9.20 63.08
C SER A 397 -12.51 9.75 61.63
N HIS A 398 -12.60 11.08 61.48
CA HIS A 398 -12.28 11.91 60.30
C HIS A 398 -12.97 11.56 58.96
N SER A 399 -14.15 12.12 58.66
CA SER A 399 -14.39 13.44 58.03
C SER A 399 -14.08 13.49 56.52
N LEU A 400 -15.07 13.30 55.63
CA LEU A 400 -16.01 14.32 55.08
C LEU A 400 -15.38 15.27 54.04
N GLY A 401 -15.93 15.52 52.84
CA GLY A 401 -17.07 14.90 52.14
C GLY A 401 -18.02 15.90 51.45
N LEU A 402 -18.83 15.41 50.49
CA LEU A 402 -20.04 16.08 49.92
C LEU A 402 -19.78 17.31 48.98
N SER A 403 -20.69 17.74 48.08
CA SER A 403 -21.80 17.10 47.34
C SER A 403 -22.38 18.08 46.27
N SER A 404 -23.24 17.56 45.38
CA SER A 404 -24.29 18.24 44.57
C SER A 404 -24.06 18.50 43.06
N SER A 405 -25.19 18.46 42.34
CA SER A 405 -25.40 18.56 40.87
C SER A 405 -26.49 19.62 40.61
N PRO A 406 -27.05 19.86 39.39
CA PRO A 406 -26.72 19.42 38.03
C PRO A 406 -26.78 20.57 36.96
N ILE A 407 -26.90 20.20 35.66
CA ILE A 407 -27.68 20.88 34.58
C ILE A 407 -26.98 21.66 33.43
N THR A 408 -27.59 21.57 32.24
CA THR A 408 -27.44 22.38 30.98
C THR A 408 -26.19 22.29 30.08
N GLU A 409 -26.39 22.82 28.86
CA GLU A 409 -25.63 22.90 27.59
C GLU A 409 -24.17 23.46 27.71
N GLU A 410 -23.30 23.47 26.69
CA GLU A 410 -23.49 23.44 25.22
C GLU A 410 -22.34 22.69 24.46
N ARG A 411 -22.10 23.01 23.17
CA ARG A 411 -21.05 22.39 22.33
C ARG A 411 -19.68 23.08 22.44
N LYS A 412 -18.67 22.36 21.89
CA LYS A 412 -17.65 22.85 20.93
C LYS A 412 -16.17 22.85 21.41
N ASP A 413 -15.28 22.77 20.42
CA ASP A 413 -13.84 22.48 20.50
C ASP A 413 -12.98 23.59 21.13
N SER A 414 -12.05 23.21 22.01
CA SER A 414 -10.67 23.73 22.07
C SER A 414 -9.80 22.70 22.83
N SER A 415 -8.61 22.27 22.40
CA SER A 415 -7.44 23.03 21.95
C SER A 415 -6.89 23.97 23.04
N TRP A 416 -5.96 23.46 23.85
CA TRP A 416 -5.15 24.26 24.77
C TRP A 416 -3.66 23.91 24.67
N LYS A 417 -2.82 24.92 24.93
CA LYS A 417 -1.41 24.96 24.51
C LYS A 417 -0.57 25.75 25.52
N GLY A 418 0.44 25.12 26.13
CA GLY A 418 1.62 25.79 26.70
C GLY A 418 2.83 25.44 25.82
N SER A 419 3.79 26.30 25.47
CA SER A 419 4.36 27.52 26.08
C SER A 419 5.19 27.20 27.35
N LEU A 420 6.40 27.75 27.53
CA LEU A 420 7.08 28.84 26.81
C LEU A 420 8.62 28.67 26.83
N GLY A 421 9.35 29.25 25.86
CA GLY A 421 10.83 29.30 25.88
C GLY A 421 11.48 29.54 24.51
N VAL A 422 11.58 30.81 24.08
CA VAL A 422 12.20 31.28 22.82
C VAL A 422 12.82 32.67 23.07
N LEU A 423 13.77 33.11 22.21
CA LEU A 423 14.54 34.39 22.18
C LEU A 423 15.90 34.29 22.92
N LEU A 424 17.05 34.72 22.37
CA LEU A 424 17.38 35.26 21.03
C LEU A 424 18.72 34.67 20.52
N GLY A 425 18.98 34.81 19.22
CA GLY A 425 20.32 34.90 18.65
C GLY A 425 20.36 35.99 17.56
N PRO A 426 21.52 36.64 17.36
CA PRO A 426 21.94 37.03 16.02
C PRO A 426 23.41 36.69 15.72
N GLU A 427 23.77 36.73 14.45
CA GLU A 427 25.08 36.32 13.90
C GLU A 427 26.17 37.39 14.07
N TYR A 428 27.44 36.97 14.10
CA TYR A 428 28.59 37.77 13.61
C TYR A 428 29.63 36.85 12.94
N ARG A 429 30.50 37.44 12.11
CA ARG A 429 31.40 36.76 11.15
C ARG A 429 32.88 37.15 11.35
N THR A 430 33.73 36.42 10.63
CA THR A 430 35.07 36.78 10.11
C THR A 430 36.30 36.82 11.06
N ASP A 431 37.19 35.84 10.79
CA ASP A 431 38.60 35.99 10.43
C ASP A 431 39.74 36.24 11.45
N SER A 432 40.77 35.39 11.25
CA SER A 432 42.20 35.73 11.16
C SER A 432 43.11 35.82 12.41
N LEU A 433 44.14 34.96 12.37
CA LEU A 433 45.55 35.19 12.79
C LEU A 433 45.88 35.24 14.30
N ARG A 434 47.08 34.84 14.78
CA ARG A 434 48.10 33.85 14.34
C ARG A 434 49.25 33.72 15.37
N THR A 435 49.81 32.51 15.58
CA THR A 435 51.23 32.23 15.96
C THR A 435 51.81 32.79 17.29
N GLU A 436 52.98 32.38 17.82
CA GLU A 436 53.98 31.31 17.51
C GLU A 436 54.03 30.27 18.67
N SER A 437 54.80 29.16 18.72
CA SER A 437 56.14 28.73 18.24
C SER A 437 56.24 27.16 18.30
N ILE A 438 57.23 26.33 17.91
CA ILE A 438 58.41 26.23 16.98
C ILE A 438 58.89 24.74 17.06
N SER A 439 59.72 24.11 16.20
CA SER A 439 60.03 24.21 14.75
C SER A 439 60.90 22.99 14.29
N SER A 440 61.16 22.88 12.97
CA SER A 440 62.30 22.21 12.28
C SER A 440 62.70 20.73 12.52
N SER A 441 62.51 19.89 11.46
CA SER A 441 63.47 19.08 10.65
C SER A 441 64.78 18.46 11.24
N PRO A 442 65.41 17.40 10.63
CA PRO A 442 65.24 16.85 9.26
C PRO A 442 65.25 15.27 9.10
N SER A 443 65.37 14.80 7.84
CA SER A 443 65.49 13.42 7.26
C SER A 443 66.70 12.57 7.78
N PRO A 444 66.95 11.25 7.42
CA PRO A 444 66.82 10.60 6.07
C PRO A 444 66.64 9.02 5.93
N VAL A 445 66.69 8.53 4.66
CA VAL A 445 67.03 7.15 4.13
C VAL A 445 65.91 6.07 3.90
N LEU A 446 66.16 5.18 2.90
CA LEU A 446 65.34 4.06 2.33
C LEU A 446 65.85 2.65 2.77
N PRO A 447 65.19 1.49 2.48
CA PRO A 447 65.01 0.85 1.15
C PRO A 447 63.50 0.58 0.79
N LEU A 448 63.01 0.42 -0.46
CA LEU A 448 63.34 -0.49 -1.60
C LEU A 448 63.02 -1.98 -1.31
N THR A 449 62.36 -2.80 -2.15
CA THR A 449 61.90 -2.79 -3.57
C THR A 449 60.52 -3.49 -3.72
N GLY A 450 59.78 -3.52 -4.84
CA GLY A 450 59.89 -2.86 -6.15
C GLY A 450 59.11 -3.59 -7.28
N GLY A 451 58.58 -2.83 -8.26
CA GLY A 451 57.71 -3.33 -9.36
C GLY A 451 56.23 -3.48 -8.94
N HIS A 452 55.23 -3.48 -9.82
CA HIS A 452 55.10 -3.29 -11.29
C HIS A 452 53.58 -3.08 -11.58
N SER A 453 53.07 -2.46 -12.67
CA SER A 453 53.66 -1.87 -13.87
C SER A 453 52.75 -0.74 -14.42
N LYS A 454 53.16 -0.03 -15.48
CA LYS A 454 52.47 1.17 -16.02
C LYS A 454 51.29 0.85 -16.96
N THR A 455 50.39 1.80 -17.13
CA THR A 455 49.21 1.77 -18.03
C THR A 455 49.56 1.66 -19.52
N GLY A 456 48.66 1.08 -20.35
CA GLY A 456 48.80 1.11 -21.80
C GLY A 456 47.67 0.49 -22.64
N SER A 457 47.27 1.23 -23.68
CA SER A 457 46.82 0.75 -25.01
C SER A 457 45.49 -0.03 -25.21
N ARG A 458 44.46 0.70 -25.67
CA ARG A 458 43.80 0.60 -27.00
C ARG A 458 43.34 -0.75 -27.63
N ASP A 459 42.12 -0.65 -28.20
CA ASP A 459 41.59 -1.21 -29.46
C ASP A 459 40.88 -2.59 -29.55
N SER A 460 39.86 -2.60 -30.42
CA SER A 460 39.09 -3.72 -31.02
C SER A 460 38.21 -4.59 -30.10
N CYS A 461 36.90 -4.74 -30.29
CA CYS A 461 36.04 -5.03 -31.46
C CYS A 461 36.01 -6.51 -31.90
N THR A 462 34.86 -7.17 -31.66
CA THR A 462 34.19 -8.31 -32.37
C THR A 462 33.24 -9.02 -31.37
N GLN A 463 32.22 -9.80 -31.75
CA GLN A 463 31.31 -9.75 -32.90
C GLN A 463 30.06 -10.63 -32.59
N THR A 464 28.91 -10.28 -33.17
CA THR A 464 27.59 -10.96 -33.19
C THR A 464 27.47 -12.41 -32.68
N ASP A 465 26.58 -12.60 -31.69
CA ASP A 465 25.32 -13.38 -31.78
C ASP A 465 25.28 -14.63 -32.70
N LYS A 466 24.79 -15.74 -32.13
CA LYS A 466 24.09 -16.78 -32.91
C LYS A 466 23.10 -17.61 -32.08
N SER A 467 21.81 -17.31 -32.22
CA SER A 467 20.72 -18.27 -31.96
C SER A 467 20.55 -19.23 -33.15
N GLN A 468 20.08 -20.47 -32.93
CA GLN A 468 19.78 -21.40 -34.02
C GLN A 468 18.63 -22.38 -33.70
N SER A 469 17.65 -22.45 -34.60
CA SER A 469 16.53 -23.41 -34.62
C SER A 469 16.23 -23.85 -36.07
N GLN A 470 15.37 -24.84 -36.28
CA GLN A 470 15.30 -25.64 -37.52
C GLN A 470 14.15 -25.27 -38.49
N GLY A 471 14.29 -25.66 -39.76
CA GLY A 471 13.31 -25.54 -40.88
C GLY A 471 13.99 -24.90 -42.11
N GLN A 472 14.20 -25.57 -43.26
CA GLN A 472 13.24 -25.98 -44.30
C GLN A 472 12.41 -24.80 -44.87
N GLU A 473 12.34 -24.53 -46.18
CA GLU A 473 12.86 -25.28 -47.35
C GLU A 473 13.20 -24.38 -48.59
N ALA A 474 13.25 -24.94 -49.80
CA ALA A 474 14.08 -24.46 -50.94
C ALA A 474 13.47 -23.42 -51.93
N SER A 475 14.36 -22.83 -52.76
CA SER A 475 14.11 -22.09 -54.03
C SER A 475 13.43 -20.69 -53.96
N SER A 476 13.70 -19.72 -54.86
CA SER A 476 14.73 -19.61 -55.93
C SER A 476 14.90 -18.19 -56.53
N LYS A 477 16.15 -17.69 -56.57
CA LYS A 477 16.76 -16.73 -57.54
C LYS A 477 16.12 -15.31 -57.78
N PRO A 478 16.85 -14.34 -58.41
CA PRO A 478 16.70 -12.90 -58.09
C PRO A 478 16.39 -11.94 -59.27
N SER A 479 16.17 -10.64 -59.01
CA SER A 479 16.78 -9.48 -59.73
C SER A 479 16.44 -8.08 -59.15
N THR A 480 17.22 -7.07 -59.57
CA THR A 480 17.30 -5.62 -59.23
C THR A 480 16.72 -4.71 -60.36
N PRO A 481 16.85 -3.35 -60.43
CA PRO A 481 16.99 -2.23 -59.45
C PRO A 481 16.17 -0.92 -59.79
N ALA A 482 16.51 0.21 -59.12
CA ALA A 482 16.36 1.65 -59.53
C ALA A 482 14.97 2.33 -59.36
N LEU A 483 14.79 3.67 -59.24
CA LEU A 483 15.59 4.93 -59.39
C LEU A 483 15.40 5.84 -58.13
N GLN A 484 16.28 6.76 -57.67
CA GLN A 484 16.66 8.12 -58.17
C GLN A 484 15.47 9.10 -58.42
N SER A 485 15.45 10.40 -58.03
CA SER A 485 16.39 11.28 -57.26
C SER A 485 15.69 12.55 -56.67
N MET A 486 16.48 13.47 -56.06
CA MET A 486 16.20 14.78 -55.40
C MET A 486 15.33 15.78 -56.22
N THR A 487 14.73 16.90 -55.71
CA THR A 487 15.37 18.09 -55.07
C THR A 487 14.35 19.12 -54.50
N LEU A 488 14.77 20.04 -53.60
CA LEU A 488 14.02 21.20 -53.04
C LEU A 488 14.26 22.53 -53.84
N PRO A 489 13.45 23.60 -53.68
CA PRO A 489 13.84 24.75 -52.81
C PRO A 489 12.64 25.56 -52.20
N SER A 490 12.87 26.82 -51.78
CA SER A 490 11.91 27.72 -51.06
C SER A 490 12.13 29.20 -51.48
N ARG A 491 11.36 30.25 -51.09
CA ARG A 491 10.93 30.71 -49.74
C ARG A 491 9.78 31.78 -49.79
N LEU A 492 9.03 31.86 -48.67
CA LEU A 492 8.43 33.06 -47.99
C LEU A 492 7.63 34.16 -48.74
N SER A 493 6.46 34.52 -48.19
CA SER A 493 6.10 35.91 -47.80
C SER A 493 4.89 35.94 -46.83
N SER A 494 4.71 37.05 -46.06
CA SER A 494 3.60 37.30 -45.10
C SER A 494 3.42 38.82 -44.84
N PRO A 495 2.25 39.31 -44.33
CA PRO A 495 1.96 39.52 -42.88
C PRO A 495 0.51 39.11 -42.47
N SER A 496 0.05 38.93 -41.20
CA SER A 496 0.24 39.58 -39.87
C SER A 496 -0.59 40.88 -39.66
N PRO A 497 -0.96 41.33 -38.44
CA PRO A 497 -0.75 40.80 -37.04
C PRO A 497 -2.00 40.02 -36.47
N VAL A 498 -2.57 40.06 -35.24
CA VAL A 498 -2.52 40.91 -34.01
C VAL A 498 -2.82 40.16 -32.68
N TYR A 499 -1.88 40.28 -31.72
CA TYR A 499 -1.88 40.45 -30.24
C TYR A 499 -2.90 39.86 -29.21
N ILE A 500 -2.28 39.34 -28.13
CA ILE A 500 -2.66 38.65 -26.85
C ILE A 500 -2.85 39.68 -25.68
N PRO A 501 -2.81 39.42 -24.33
CA PRO A 501 -3.18 38.30 -23.40
C PRO A 501 -4.17 38.81 -22.28
N ASP A 502 -4.31 38.42 -20.98
CA ASP A 502 -3.79 37.35 -20.06
C ASP A 502 -4.84 36.89 -18.98
N ARG A 503 -4.77 37.39 -17.72
CA ARG A 503 -5.45 36.86 -16.50
C ARG A 503 -5.77 37.94 -15.44
N ILE A 504 -6.67 37.64 -14.47
CA ILE A 504 -6.51 37.71 -12.97
C ILE A 504 -7.87 37.53 -12.23
N ALA A 505 -7.85 37.17 -10.92
CA ALA A 505 -9.02 36.97 -10.04
C ALA A 505 -9.72 38.29 -9.62
N GLY A 506 -10.94 38.36 -9.04
CA GLY A 506 -11.94 37.37 -8.58
C GLY A 506 -13.23 38.14 -8.16
N THR A 507 -14.00 37.91 -7.08
CA THR A 507 -14.04 36.95 -5.95
C THR A 507 -15.47 36.97 -5.31
N VAL A 508 -15.73 36.22 -4.21
CA VAL A 508 -16.94 36.24 -3.32
C VAL A 508 -18.25 35.66 -3.89
N GLY A 509 -18.93 34.80 -3.11
CA GLY A 509 -20.32 34.37 -3.36
C GLY A 509 -20.71 33.02 -2.72
N GLN A 510 -21.34 33.03 -1.54
CA GLN A 510 -21.94 31.82 -0.94
C GLN A 510 -23.32 31.52 -1.55
N GLY A 511 -23.64 30.26 -1.85
CA GLY A 511 -24.98 29.88 -2.34
C GLY A 511 -25.25 28.37 -2.37
N LYS A 512 -26.26 27.90 -1.62
CA LYS A 512 -26.63 26.48 -1.49
C LYS A 512 -27.29 25.93 -2.76
N LEU A 513 -27.05 24.65 -3.05
CA LEU A 513 -27.83 23.82 -3.98
C LEU A 513 -29.30 23.63 -3.50
N PRO A 514 -30.30 23.73 -4.40
CA PRO A 514 -31.64 23.19 -4.17
C PRO A 514 -32.16 22.32 -5.34
N ALA A 515 -31.29 21.82 -6.21
CA ALA A 515 -31.69 21.15 -7.47
C ALA A 515 -32.49 19.83 -7.27
N LEU A 516 -32.22 19.06 -6.23
CA LEU A 516 -32.80 17.72 -6.04
C LEU A 516 -34.25 17.74 -5.52
N GLY A 517 -34.68 18.80 -4.85
CA GLY A 517 -36.05 18.91 -4.33
C GLY A 517 -37.11 19.09 -5.42
N LEU A 518 -36.76 19.82 -6.50
CA LEU A 518 -37.70 20.14 -7.58
C LEU A 518 -38.10 18.90 -8.38
N CYS A 519 -37.17 17.99 -8.69
CA CYS A 519 -37.49 16.73 -9.37
C CYS A 519 -38.48 15.87 -8.56
N TYR A 520 -38.31 15.78 -7.23
CA TYR A 520 -39.22 15.01 -6.39
C TYR A 520 -40.63 15.61 -6.34
N SER A 521 -40.75 16.93 -6.18
CA SER A 521 -42.05 17.62 -6.22
C SER A 521 -42.76 17.49 -7.57
N ILE A 522 -42.02 17.54 -8.69
CA ILE A 522 -42.59 17.39 -10.04
C ILE A 522 -43.10 15.96 -10.25
N LEU A 523 -42.30 14.92 -9.92
CA LEU A 523 -42.76 13.53 -10.05
C LEU A 523 -43.96 13.22 -9.13
N HIS A 524 -43.99 13.78 -7.92
CA HIS A 524 -45.10 13.57 -6.99
C HIS A 524 -46.38 14.28 -7.48
N SER A 525 -46.27 15.49 -8.04
CA SER A 525 -47.40 16.22 -8.64
C SER A 525 -47.98 15.48 -9.85
N ILE A 526 -47.13 14.94 -10.73
CA ILE A 526 -47.56 14.12 -11.88
C ILE A 526 -48.33 12.88 -11.39
N ARG A 527 -47.81 12.14 -10.39
CA ARG A 527 -48.51 10.99 -9.81
C ARG A 527 -49.85 11.36 -9.17
N PHE A 528 -49.91 12.50 -8.48
CA PHE A 528 -51.14 12.99 -7.86
C PHE A 528 -52.21 13.30 -8.94
N TRP A 529 -51.85 14.03 -10.00
CA TRP A 529 -52.75 14.33 -11.11
C TRP A 529 -53.22 13.08 -11.87
N SER A 530 -52.34 12.12 -12.16
CA SER A 530 -52.75 10.85 -12.78
C SER A 530 -53.75 10.08 -11.92
N THR A 531 -53.53 10.04 -10.59
CA THR A 531 -54.43 9.34 -9.66
C THR A 531 -55.78 10.04 -9.56
N LEU A 532 -55.78 11.38 -9.48
CA LEU A 532 -57.00 12.18 -9.42
C LEU A 532 -57.84 12.04 -10.71
N HIS A 533 -57.20 12.03 -11.88
CA HIS A 533 -57.88 11.84 -13.17
C HIS A 533 -58.54 10.46 -13.27
N ILE A 534 -57.87 9.40 -12.78
CA ILE A 534 -58.45 8.04 -12.73
C ILE A 534 -59.68 8.01 -11.79
N SER A 535 -59.61 8.63 -10.60
CA SER A 535 -60.76 8.71 -9.70
C SER A 535 -61.94 9.48 -10.30
N VAL A 536 -61.71 10.59 -11.00
CA VAL A 536 -62.79 11.36 -11.66
C VAL A 536 -63.47 10.53 -12.76
N VAL A 537 -62.69 9.83 -13.60
CA VAL A 537 -63.24 8.96 -14.66
C VAL A 537 -64.03 7.79 -14.06
N CYS A 538 -63.58 7.18 -12.96
CA CYS A 538 -64.30 6.09 -12.30
C CYS A 538 -65.56 6.53 -11.54
N CYS A 539 -65.66 7.80 -11.12
CA CYS A 539 -66.84 8.30 -10.42
C CYS A 539 -67.98 8.71 -11.37
N GLY A 540 -67.68 9.02 -12.64
CA GLY A 540 -68.65 9.36 -13.68
C GLY A 540 -69.36 8.18 -14.34
N HIS A 541 -69.46 7.02 -13.66
CA HIS A 541 -70.06 5.78 -14.19
C HIS A 541 -70.81 4.97 -13.11
N LYS A 542 -71.54 5.68 -12.24
CA LYS A 542 -72.54 5.14 -11.30
C LYS A 542 -73.75 6.07 -11.23
#